data_AF-A0A098AQ15-F1
#
_entry.id   AF-A0A098AQ15-F1
#
_cell.length_a   1.000
_cell.length_b   1.000
_cell.length_c   1.000
_cell.angle_alpha   90.00
_cell.angle_beta   90.00
_cell.angle_gamma   90.00
#
_symmetry.space_group_name_H-M   'P 1'
#
loop_
_entity.id
_entity.type
_entity.pdbx_description
1 polymer ?
#
loop_
_entity_poly.entity_id
_entity_poly.type
_entity_poly.pdbx_seq_one_letter_code
_entity_poly.pdbx_strand_id
1 'polypeptide(L)'
;MKNFRKVISDEASNYIGNIQFANNQNSNESTLTLKEKFEESIESLQNVETNGNNTEVPFYRKIDESLQSEIDRIQLVSSQLETDLPPLKNFEDIRLYLVCEEIDGVQYKYFLKSIRVAKLKTRFIATLTSGKVKIVDIEKDEGRSLPFIISYAEKTENNETIQYIFDVQDYEIMFGLNESKIITAEENYKKFLSHNFKLSTDFKVKVSDEESEKIKAKLKSHRKLINLLAKYNDEASSYEWKCVKRANKLSAQFFQTPFTFNEKSKEIYLTAESLEAFISVITNAKKLGIAKNEYEDSLADKRQKDKKDNIEVQ
;
A
#
# COMPACT_ATOMS: atom_id res chain seq x y z
N MET A 1 -16.88 -12.87 0.43
CA MET A 1 -16.43 -14.27 0.30
C MET A 1 -15.72 -14.60 -1.03
N LYS A 2 -15.34 -13.62 -1.88
CA LYS A 2 -14.77 -13.91 -3.22
C LYS A 2 -13.30 -14.37 -3.25
N ASN A 3 -12.51 -14.21 -2.17
CA ASN A 3 -11.06 -14.43 -2.22
C ASN A 3 -10.59 -15.69 -1.48
N PHE A 4 -11.51 -16.62 -1.18
CA PHE A 4 -11.18 -17.88 -0.52
C PHE A 4 -11.76 -19.07 -1.30
N ARG A 5 -11.02 -20.18 -1.37
CA ARG A 5 -11.47 -21.45 -1.97
C ARG A 5 -11.27 -22.61 -1.01
N LYS A 6 -12.26 -23.50 -0.91
CA LYS A 6 -12.19 -24.70 -0.06
C LYS A 6 -11.25 -25.74 -0.70
N VAL A 7 -10.28 -26.22 0.07
CA VAL A 7 -9.32 -27.26 -0.30
C VAL A 7 -9.49 -28.46 0.63
N ILE A 8 -9.64 -29.66 0.07
CA ILE A 8 -10.01 -30.88 0.80
C ILE A 8 -8.84 -31.88 0.90
N SER A 9 -7.74 -31.70 0.17
CA SER A 9 -6.62 -32.67 0.14
C SER A 9 -5.27 -32.00 0.35
N ASP A 10 -4.34 -32.75 0.97
CA ASP A 10 -2.93 -32.39 1.18
C ASP A 10 -2.17 -32.22 -0.16
N GLU A 11 -2.65 -32.89 -1.22
CA GLU A 11 -2.11 -32.89 -2.59
C GLU A 11 -3.08 -32.19 -3.57
N ALA A 12 -3.54 -30.99 -3.22
CA ALA A 12 -4.45 -30.25 -4.08
C ALA A 12 -3.70 -29.52 -5.21
N SER A 13 -3.28 -30.23 -6.27
CA SER A 13 -2.79 -29.61 -7.51
C SER A 13 -3.78 -28.56 -8.06
N ASN A 14 -5.08 -28.82 -7.90
CA ASN A 14 -6.15 -27.87 -8.20
C ASN A 14 -6.02 -26.53 -7.45
N TYR A 15 -5.39 -26.47 -6.27
CA TYR A 15 -5.23 -25.21 -5.53
C TYR A 15 -4.31 -24.23 -6.26
N ILE A 16 -3.16 -24.68 -6.77
CA ILE A 16 -2.20 -23.85 -7.52
C ILE A 16 -2.82 -23.28 -8.80
N GLY A 17 -3.65 -24.08 -9.48
CA GLY A 17 -4.40 -23.64 -10.66
C GLY A 17 -5.26 -22.39 -10.37
N ASN A 18 -5.67 -22.18 -9.13
CA ASN A 18 -6.50 -21.04 -8.72
C ASN A 18 -5.72 -19.86 -8.12
N ILE A 19 -4.43 -20.04 -7.86
CA ILE A 19 -3.59 -18.93 -7.41
C ILE A 19 -3.44 -17.94 -8.55
N GLN A 20 -3.60 -16.67 -8.23
CA GLN A 20 -3.54 -15.53 -9.13
C GLN A 20 -2.63 -14.45 -8.55
N PHE A 21 -1.98 -13.69 -9.42
CA PHE A 21 -1.24 -12.49 -9.01
C PHE A 21 -2.17 -11.29 -9.00
N ALA A 22 -1.98 -10.38 -8.05
CA ALA A 22 -2.89 -9.26 -7.82
C ALA A 22 -3.06 -8.37 -9.06
N ASN A 23 -2.02 -8.21 -9.87
CA ASN A 23 -1.99 -7.46 -11.12
C ASN A 23 -2.44 -8.28 -12.35
N ASN A 24 -2.64 -9.59 -12.22
CA ASN A 24 -3.01 -10.49 -13.32
C ASN A 24 -4.08 -11.51 -12.87
N GLN A 25 -5.25 -11.00 -12.49
CA GLN A 25 -6.38 -11.81 -11.97
C GLN A 25 -7.27 -12.43 -13.06
N ASN A 26 -7.02 -12.09 -14.34
CA ASN A 26 -7.83 -12.53 -15.48
C ASN A 26 -7.15 -13.61 -16.33
N SER A 27 -6.03 -14.20 -15.88
CA SER A 27 -5.46 -15.33 -16.60
C SER A 27 -6.43 -16.52 -16.48
N ASN A 28 -7.14 -16.78 -17.57
CA ASN A 28 -8.16 -17.83 -17.68
C ASN A 28 -7.55 -19.23 -17.85
N GLU A 29 -6.22 -19.34 -17.85
CA GLU A 29 -5.54 -20.60 -18.13
C GLU A 29 -5.29 -21.37 -16.84
N SER A 30 -6.21 -22.29 -16.54
CA SER A 30 -6.05 -23.29 -15.47
C SER A 30 -4.88 -24.26 -15.70
N THR A 31 -4.17 -24.13 -16.83
CA THR A 31 -3.07 -25.00 -17.28
C THR A 31 -1.68 -24.47 -16.93
N LEU A 32 -1.54 -23.18 -16.61
CA LEU A 32 -0.23 -22.59 -16.31
C LEU A 32 0.27 -22.99 -14.92
N THR A 33 1.56 -23.31 -14.85
CA THR A 33 2.33 -23.48 -13.62
C THR A 33 2.45 -22.16 -12.85
N LEU A 34 2.82 -22.23 -11.56
CA LEU A 34 2.99 -21.03 -10.75
C LEU A 34 4.13 -20.13 -11.26
N LYS A 35 5.22 -20.74 -11.76
CA LYS A 35 6.32 -20.07 -12.44
C LYS A 35 5.88 -19.33 -13.70
N GLU A 36 5.10 -19.97 -14.58
CA GLU A 36 4.60 -19.32 -15.80
C GLU A 36 3.69 -18.13 -15.46
N LYS A 37 2.78 -18.29 -14.49
CA LYS A 37 1.95 -17.19 -13.98
C LYS A 37 2.80 -16.04 -13.39
N PHE A 38 3.90 -16.38 -12.71
CA PHE A 38 4.84 -15.39 -12.19
C PHE A 38 5.53 -14.63 -13.32
N GLU A 39 6.04 -15.33 -14.32
CA GLU A 39 6.68 -14.75 -15.51
C GLU A 39 5.75 -13.80 -16.25
N GLU A 40 4.48 -14.18 -16.50
CA GLU A 40 3.48 -13.28 -17.09
C GLU A 40 3.21 -12.05 -16.20
N SER A 41 3.19 -12.24 -14.88
CA SER A 41 2.83 -11.18 -13.94
C SER A 41 3.93 -10.13 -13.79
N ILE A 42 5.20 -10.51 -13.96
CA ILE A 42 6.32 -9.57 -13.86
C ILE A 42 6.47 -8.70 -15.12
N GLU A 43 6.03 -9.16 -16.30
CA GLU A 43 6.05 -8.35 -17.54
C GLU A 43 5.24 -7.04 -17.40
N SER A 44 4.19 -7.06 -16.58
CA SER A 44 3.32 -5.90 -16.35
C SER A 44 3.81 -4.94 -15.25
N LEU A 45 4.95 -5.22 -14.60
CA LEU A 45 5.49 -4.35 -13.57
C LEU A 45 6.19 -3.14 -14.23
N GLN A 46 5.73 -1.94 -13.88
CA GLN A 46 6.26 -0.71 -14.47
C GLN A 46 7.75 -0.54 -14.13
N ASN A 47 8.54 -0.11 -15.11
CA ASN A 47 9.99 -0.01 -15.02
C ASN A 47 10.42 0.96 -13.89
N VAL A 48 11.04 0.41 -12.85
CA VAL A 48 11.23 1.06 -11.53
C VAL A 48 12.33 2.12 -11.53
N GLU A 49 13.21 2.10 -12.54
CA GLU A 49 14.30 3.09 -12.68
C GLU A 49 13.81 4.54 -12.86
N THR A 50 12.53 4.74 -13.23
CA THR A 50 11.96 6.08 -13.47
C THR A 50 11.01 6.57 -12.37
N ASN A 51 10.61 5.72 -11.42
CA ASN A 51 9.60 6.07 -10.40
C ASN A 51 10.24 6.20 -9.01
N GLY A 52 10.99 7.30 -8.82
CA GLY A 52 11.53 7.66 -7.51
C GLY A 52 10.49 7.52 -6.39
N ASN A 53 10.69 6.54 -5.50
CA ASN A 53 9.96 6.32 -4.25
C ASN A 53 8.42 6.31 -4.29
N ASN A 54 7.82 6.08 -5.46
CA ASN A 54 6.36 6.08 -5.56
C ASN A 54 5.80 4.68 -5.21
N THR A 55 5.73 4.38 -3.92
CA THR A 55 5.20 3.12 -3.32
C THR A 55 3.67 2.97 -3.47
N GLU A 56 3.10 3.48 -4.55
CA GLU A 56 1.64 3.39 -4.81
C GLU A 56 1.34 2.59 -6.10
N VAL A 57 2.36 2.27 -6.90
CA VAL A 57 2.26 1.42 -8.09
C VAL A 57 3.01 0.11 -7.88
N PRO A 58 2.58 -1.03 -8.47
CA PRO A 58 3.35 -2.28 -8.47
C PRO A 58 4.77 -2.09 -9.01
N PHE A 59 5.76 -2.74 -8.40
CA PHE A 59 7.17 -2.58 -8.73
C PHE A 59 7.99 -3.82 -8.35
N TYR A 60 9.22 -3.92 -8.86
CA TYR A 60 10.22 -4.86 -8.37
C TYR A 60 11.50 -4.14 -7.95
N ARG A 61 12.27 -4.73 -7.03
CA ARG A 61 13.57 -4.18 -6.63
C ARG A 61 14.53 -5.28 -6.19
N LYS A 62 15.82 -5.06 -6.39
CA LYS A 62 16.85 -5.83 -5.71
C LYS A 62 16.89 -5.42 -4.24
N ILE A 63 17.11 -6.35 -3.33
CA ILE A 63 17.30 -6.02 -1.92
C ILE A 63 18.57 -5.16 -1.80
N ASP A 64 18.40 -3.92 -1.33
CA ASP A 64 19.46 -2.93 -1.10
C ASP A 64 19.54 -2.61 0.40
N GLU A 65 20.75 -2.65 0.97
CA GLU A 65 21.04 -2.44 2.40
C GLU A 65 20.58 -1.07 2.92
N SER A 66 20.30 -0.11 2.03
CA SER A 66 19.77 1.22 2.38
C SER A 66 18.39 1.19 3.08
N LEU A 67 17.65 0.09 2.98
CA LEU A 67 16.31 -0.09 3.58
C LEU A 67 16.29 -1.02 4.80
N GLN A 68 17.38 -1.05 5.57
CA GLN A 68 17.59 -1.98 6.69
C GLN A 68 16.35 -2.19 7.59
N SER A 69 15.65 -1.12 7.99
CA SER A 69 14.47 -1.24 8.88
C SER A 69 13.27 -1.97 8.26
N GLU A 70 13.12 -1.92 6.94
CA GLU A 70 12.08 -2.63 6.19
C GLU A 70 12.51 -4.09 5.99
N ILE A 71 13.79 -4.30 5.62
CA ILE A 71 14.39 -5.62 5.46
C ILE A 71 14.32 -6.43 6.75
N ASP A 72 14.71 -5.83 7.88
CA ASP A 72 14.68 -6.47 9.20
C ASP A 72 13.27 -6.94 9.57
N ARG A 73 12.25 -6.14 9.24
CA ARG A 73 10.84 -6.49 9.48
C ARG A 73 10.38 -7.63 8.59
N ILE A 74 10.71 -7.59 7.30
CA ILE A 74 10.37 -8.66 6.35
C ILE A 74 11.06 -9.95 6.78
N GLN A 75 12.36 -9.91 7.07
CA GLN A 75 13.12 -11.08 7.50
C GLN A 75 12.61 -11.65 8.84
N LEU A 76 12.23 -10.79 9.78
CA LEU A 76 11.59 -11.21 11.03
C LEU A 76 10.26 -11.93 10.77
N VAL A 77 9.40 -11.39 9.90
CA VAL A 77 8.12 -12.03 9.56
C VAL A 77 8.36 -13.34 8.80
N SER A 78 9.25 -13.35 7.80
CA SER A 78 9.57 -14.53 6.99
C SER A 78 10.16 -15.66 7.84
N SER A 79 11.13 -15.37 8.70
CA SER A 79 11.73 -16.39 9.60
C SER A 79 10.72 -16.99 10.57
N GLN A 80 9.75 -16.21 11.03
CA GLN A 80 8.65 -16.72 11.86
C GLN A 80 7.70 -17.65 11.09
N LEU A 81 7.61 -17.51 9.77
CA LEU A 81 6.83 -18.39 8.90
C LEU A 81 7.56 -19.70 8.56
N GLU A 82 8.88 -19.77 8.74
CA GLU A 82 9.72 -20.94 8.36
C GLU A 82 9.89 -21.98 9.47
N THR A 83 9.32 -21.76 10.67
CA THR A 83 9.44 -22.70 11.82
C THR A 83 8.39 -23.82 11.80
N ASP A 84 8.75 -25.02 12.29
CA ASP A 84 7.81 -26.14 12.53
C ASP A 84 6.80 -25.72 13.61
N LEU A 85 5.52 -25.57 13.22
CA LEU A 85 4.49 -24.99 14.07
C LEU A 85 3.29 -25.96 14.25
N PRO A 86 2.54 -25.85 15.37
CA PRO A 86 1.46 -26.77 15.68
C PRO A 86 0.24 -26.62 14.74
N PRO A 87 -0.60 -27.68 14.62
CA PRO A 87 -1.68 -27.74 13.64
C PRO A 87 -2.71 -26.62 13.77
N LEU A 88 -3.30 -26.24 12.63
CA LEU A 88 -4.25 -25.14 12.43
C LEU A 88 -5.63 -25.31 13.11
N LYS A 89 -5.79 -25.91 14.28
CA LYS A 89 -7.12 -26.34 14.78
C LYS A 89 -8.19 -25.26 14.97
N ASN A 90 -7.81 -23.98 15.09
CA ASN A 90 -8.76 -22.87 15.24
C ASN A 90 -8.55 -21.81 14.15
N PHE A 91 -9.59 -21.61 13.34
CA PHE A 91 -9.68 -20.50 12.40
C PHE A 91 -10.62 -19.45 12.93
N GLU A 92 -10.04 -18.38 13.48
CA GLU A 92 -10.29 -16.99 13.06
C GLU A 92 -8.91 -16.31 13.21
N ASP A 93 -8.58 -15.34 12.35
CA ASP A 93 -7.29 -14.59 12.34
C ASP A 93 -6.12 -15.19 11.52
N ILE A 94 -6.09 -14.91 10.21
CA ILE A 94 -4.87 -14.96 9.39
C ILE A 94 -4.59 -13.58 8.77
N ARG A 95 -3.32 -13.19 8.61
CA ARG A 95 -2.89 -11.98 7.85
C ARG A 95 -2.05 -12.28 6.60
N LEU A 96 -1.24 -13.33 6.61
CA LEU A 96 -0.30 -13.67 5.55
C LEU A 96 -0.07 -15.17 5.51
N TYR A 97 0.32 -15.64 4.34
CA TYR A 97 0.55 -17.03 4.03
C TYR A 97 1.70 -17.15 3.03
N LEU A 98 2.49 -18.22 3.13
CA LEU A 98 3.68 -18.45 2.31
C LEU A 98 3.57 -19.76 1.51
N VAL A 99 3.92 -19.68 0.22
CA VAL A 99 4.19 -20.83 -0.65
C VAL A 99 5.65 -20.75 -1.10
N CYS A 100 6.44 -21.78 -0.81
CA CYS A 100 7.82 -21.89 -1.26
C CYS A 100 7.91 -22.85 -2.45
N GLU A 101 8.55 -22.42 -3.53
CA GLU A 101 8.83 -23.24 -4.71
C GLU A 101 10.33 -23.21 -5.01
N GLU A 102 10.92 -24.38 -5.28
CA GLU A 102 12.32 -24.50 -5.69
C GLU A 102 12.41 -25.21 -7.04
N ILE A 103 13.01 -24.54 -8.03
CA ILE A 103 13.18 -25.03 -9.40
C ILE A 103 14.62 -24.76 -9.80
N ASP A 104 15.38 -25.81 -10.13
CA ASP A 104 16.75 -25.72 -10.66
C ASP A 104 17.69 -24.82 -9.82
N GLY A 105 17.55 -24.86 -8.48
CA GLY A 105 18.36 -24.05 -7.56
C GLY A 105 17.89 -22.60 -7.39
N VAL A 106 16.80 -22.21 -8.05
CA VAL A 106 16.12 -20.92 -7.85
C VAL A 106 14.98 -21.10 -6.85
N GLN A 107 14.98 -20.28 -5.80
CA GLN A 107 13.95 -20.29 -4.78
C GLN A 107 12.95 -19.15 -5.01
N TYR A 108 11.67 -19.49 -5.04
CA TYR A 108 10.56 -18.56 -5.08
C TYR A 108 9.77 -18.62 -3.78
N LYS A 109 9.47 -17.46 -3.21
CA LYS A 109 8.60 -17.31 -2.03
C LYS A 109 7.41 -16.44 -2.40
N TYR A 110 6.23 -17.01 -2.43
CA TYR A 110 4.99 -16.31 -2.78
C TYR A 110 4.15 -16.02 -1.55
N PHE A 111 3.76 -14.76 -1.38
CA PHE A 111 3.06 -14.27 -0.21
C PHE A 111 1.61 -13.94 -0.53
N LEU A 112 0.70 -14.67 0.11
CA LEU A 112 -0.75 -14.58 -0.15
C LEU A 112 -1.45 -13.75 0.93
N LYS A 113 -2.38 -12.89 0.49
CA LYS A 113 -3.17 -12.01 1.37
C LYS A 113 -4.30 -12.73 2.10
N SER A 114 -4.50 -12.38 3.38
CA SER A 114 -5.73 -12.65 4.12
C SER A 114 -6.54 -11.36 4.39
N ILE A 115 -7.87 -11.49 4.63
CA ILE A 115 -8.84 -10.37 4.54
C ILE A 115 -9.03 -9.56 5.85
N ARG A 116 -8.59 -9.98 7.05
CA ARG A 116 -9.02 -9.32 8.32
C ARG A 116 -7.91 -8.72 9.21
N VAL A 117 -8.27 -7.59 9.85
CA VAL A 117 -7.43 -6.61 10.56
C VAL A 117 -7.47 -6.81 12.08
N ALA A 118 -6.93 -7.91 12.62
CA ALA A 118 -6.64 -8.07 14.06
C ALA A 118 -5.39 -8.96 14.24
N LYS A 119 -4.58 -8.67 15.26
CA LYS A 119 -3.21 -9.20 15.43
C LYS A 119 -3.26 -10.58 16.10
N LEU A 120 -2.47 -11.55 15.61
CA LEU A 120 -1.77 -12.62 16.36
C LEU A 120 -0.96 -13.56 15.41
N LYS A 121 -0.11 -14.43 16.00
CA LYS A 121 1.16 -15.00 15.48
C LYS A 121 1.04 -16.16 14.46
N THR A 122 1.78 -16.01 13.35
CA THR A 122 2.28 -16.96 12.29
C THR A 122 1.27 -17.75 11.44
N ARG A 123 1.66 -18.16 10.20
CA ARG A 123 1.11 -19.27 9.37
C ARG A 123 1.77 -19.49 7.97
N PHE A 124 2.44 -20.63 7.78
CA PHE A 124 2.93 -21.20 6.50
C PHE A 124 1.82 -22.03 5.81
N ILE A 125 1.61 -21.97 4.48
CA ILE A 125 0.57 -22.80 3.81
C ILE A 125 1.17 -24.07 3.22
N ALA A 126 2.20 -23.95 2.39
CA ALA A 126 2.61 -25.06 1.55
C ALA A 126 4.05 -24.96 1.07
N THR A 127 4.68 -26.13 0.92
CA THR A 127 5.87 -26.30 0.10
C THR A 127 5.48 -26.89 -1.26
N LEU A 128 6.10 -26.38 -2.33
CA LEU A 128 6.04 -26.89 -3.68
C LEU A 128 7.44 -27.37 -4.07
N THR A 129 7.61 -28.69 -4.13
CA THR A 129 8.89 -29.29 -4.52
C THR A 129 8.63 -30.18 -5.73
N SER A 130 9.31 -29.90 -6.84
CA SER A 130 9.19 -30.67 -8.09
C SER A 130 7.73 -30.85 -8.55
N GLY A 131 6.93 -29.79 -8.50
CA GLY A 131 5.51 -29.80 -8.92
C GLY A 131 4.54 -30.45 -7.94
N LYS A 132 5.02 -31.00 -6.81
CA LYS A 132 4.17 -31.54 -5.76
C LYS A 132 3.93 -30.51 -4.66
N VAL A 133 2.67 -30.14 -4.50
CA VAL A 133 2.21 -29.26 -3.42
C VAL A 133 1.96 -30.12 -2.20
N LYS A 134 2.58 -29.78 -1.08
CA LYS A 134 2.18 -30.27 0.23
C LYS A 134 1.58 -29.12 0.99
N ILE A 135 0.27 -29.16 1.22
CA ILE A 135 -0.37 -28.21 2.13
C ILE A 135 -0.12 -28.72 3.55
N VAL A 136 0.57 -27.90 4.34
CA VAL A 136 0.87 -28.22 5.73
C VAL A 136 -0.39 -27.87 6.53
N ASP A 137 -0.84 -28.79 7.38
CA ASP A 137 -1.94 -28.58 8.36
C ASP A 137 -3.39 -28.52 7.86
N ILE A 138 -3.75 -29.27 6.80
CA ILE A 138 -5.16 -29.60 6.49
C ILE A 138 -5.42 -31.07 6.82
N GLU A 139 -6.50 -31.37 7.56
CA GLU A 139 -7.01 -32.75 7.65
C GLU A 139 -7.82 -33.07 6.38
N LYS A 140 -7.56 -34.24 5.77
CA LYS A 140 -8.11 -34.71 4.48
C LYS A 140 -9.64 -34.65 4.35
N ASP A 141 -10.36 -34.58 5.47
CA ASP A 141 -11.83 -34.63 5.48
C ASP A 141 -12.48 -33.30 5.93
N GLU A 142 -11.74 -32.37 6.53
CA GLU A 142 -12.31 -31.13 7.07
C GLU A 142 -12.55 -30.07 5.98
N GLY A 143 -11.60 -29.98 5.05
CA GLY A 143 -11.58 -29.03 3.96
C GLY A 143 -11.55 -27.55 4.39
N ARG A 144 -10.47 -26.83 4.06
CA ARG A 144 -10.20 -25.48 4.61
C ARG A 144 -10.22 -24.41 3.52
N SER A 145 -10.74 -23.23 3.87
CA SER A 145 -10.83 -22.09 2.95
C SER A 145 -9.51 -21.33 2.94
N LEU A 146 -8.79 -21.37 1.82
CA LEU A 146 -7.48 -20.74 1.67
C LEU A 146 -7.54 -19.56 0.68
N PRO A 147 -6.74 -18.50 0.89
CA PRO A 147 -6.64 -17.41 -0.07
C PRO A 147 -5.89 -17.83 -1.32
N PHE A 148 -6.07 -17.10 -2.41
CA PHE A 148 -5.44 -17.45 -3.69
C PHE A 148 -4.81 -16.26 -4.41
N ILE A 149 -4.73 -15.08 -3.77
CA ILE A 149 -4.15 -13.88 -4.37
C ILE A 149 -2.73 -13.68 -3.84
N ILE A 150 -1.74 -13.67 -4.74
CA ILE A 150 -0.36 -13.28 -4.48
C ILE A 150 -0.24 -11.76 -4.64
N SER A 151 0.20 -11.08 -3.59
CA SER A 151 0.44 -9.64 -3.60
C SER A 151 1.93 -9.29 -3.56
N TYR A 152 2.78 -10.24 -3.15
CA TYR A 152 4.21 -10.07 -2.99
C TYR A 152 4.94 -11.39 -3.28
N ALA A 153 6.11 -11.32 -3.90
CA ALA A 153 6.99 -12.49 -4.09
C ALA A 153 8.47 -12.14 -3.96
N GLU A 154 9.27 -13.11 -3.55
CA GLU A 154 10.73 -13.06 -3.59
C GLU A 154 11.25 -14.13 -4.55
N LYS A 155 12.21 -13.75 -5.40
CA LYS A 155 13.02 -14.68 -6.19
C LYS A 155 14.45 -14.61 -5.67
N THR A 156 15.00 -15.73 -5.21
CA THR A 156 16.39 -15.85 -4.77
C THR A 156 17.16 -16.75 -5.72
N GLU A 157 18.25 -16.23 -6.27
CA GLU A 157 19.15 -16.93 -7.18
C GLU A 157 20.58 -16.42 -6.94
N ASN A 158 21.56 -17.32 -6.78
CA ASN A 158 22.97 -16.96 -6.55
C ASN A 158 23.20 -15.99 -5.36
N ASN A 159 22.49 -16.19 -4.24
CA ASN A 159 22.48 -15.31 -3.05
C ASN A 159 21.96 -13.88 -3.30
N GLU A 160 21.36 -13.62 -4.46
CA GLU A 160 20.67 -12.37 -4.74
C GLU A 160 19.16 -12.56 -4.63
N THR A 161 18.50 -11.72 -3.86
CA THR A 161 17.05 -11.72 -3.74
C THR A 161 16.46 -10.49 -4.42
N ILE A 162 15.49 -10.73 -5.30
CA ILE A 162 14.66 -9.69 -5.94
C ILE A 162 13.25 -9.79 -5.37
N GLN A 163 12.73 -8.64 -4.95
CA GLN A 163 11.40 -8.46 -4.40
C GLN A 163 10.45 -7.96 -5.50
N TYR A 164 9.29 -8.60 -5.63
CA TYR A 164 8.23 -8.25 -6.59
C TYR A 164 6.96 -7.91 -5.84
N ILE A 165 6.52 -6.66 -5.94
CA ILE A 165 5.36 -6.11 -5.27
C ILE A 165 4.26 -5.93 -6.31
N PHE A 166 3.27 -6.82 -6.27
CA PHE A 166 2.12 -6.83 -7.19
C PHE A 166 0.94 -5.99 -6.68
N ASP A 167 0.83 -5.83 -5.35
CA ASP A 167 -0.10 -4.90 -4.70
C ASP A 167 0.61 -4.26 -3.49
N VAL A 168 0.85 -2.95 -3.59
CA VAL A 168 1.60 -2.22 -2.55
C VAL A 168 0.81 -2.04 -1.26
N GLN A 169 -0.53 -2.02 -1.35
CA GLN A 169 -1.36 -1.92 -0.16
C GLN A 169 -1.24 -3.20 0.66
N ASP A 170 -1.34 -4.33 -0.01
CA ASP A 170 -1.29 -5.64 0.61
C ASP A 170 0.09 -5.92 1.16
N TYR A 171 1.13 -5.60 0.39
CA TYR A 171 2.52 -5.64 0.85
C TYR A 171 2.73 -4.86 2.17
N GLU A 172 2.29 -3.61 2.22
CA GLU A 172 2.48 -2.79 3.43
C GLU A 172 1.66 -3.28 4.63
N ILE A 173 0.49 -3.89 4.39
CA ILE A 173 -0.33 -4.49 5.43
C ILE A 173 0.32 -5.78 5.94
N MET A 174 0.79 -6.65 5.04
CA MET A 174 1.41 -7.94 5.35
C MET A 174 2.59 -7.78 6.32
N PHE A 175 3.43 -6.77 6.10
CA PHE A 175 4.64 -6.53 6.89
C PHE A 175 4.49 -5.43 7.95
N GLY A 176 3.26 -4.95 8.19
CA GLY A 176 2.99 -3.92 9.21
C GLY A 176 3.68 -2.58 8.96
N LEU A 177 4.04 -2.29 7.70
CA LEU A 177 4.62 -1.02 7.28
C LEU A 177 3.58 0.11 7.39
N ASN A 178 2.32 -0.20 7.11
CA ASN A 178 1.22 0.74 7.26
C ASN A 178 0.99 1.15 8.73
N GLU A 179 1.16 0.23 9.70
CA GLU A 179 1.00 0.57 11.12
C GLU A 179 2.00 1.64 11.57
N SER A 180 3.25 1.57 11.10
CA SER A 180 4.26 2.61 11.38
C SER A 180 3.87 3.96 10.78
N LYS A 181 3.41 3.97 9.53
CA LYS A 181 2.95 5.19 8.85
C LYS A 181 1.72 5.79 9.55
N ILE A 182 0.78 4.95 10.01
CA ILE A 182 -0.38 5.38 10.79
C ILE A 182 0.07 6.06 12.08
N ILE A 183 1.01 5.45 12.82
CA ILE A 183 1.54 6.04 14.07
C ILE A 183 2.17 7.41 13.78
N THR A 184 3.06 7.51 12.78
CA THR A 184 3.69 8.78 12.41
C THR A 184 2.67 9.83 11.95
N ALA A 185 1.67 9.42 11.17
CA ALA A 185 0.59 10.31 10.73
C ALA A 185 -0.28 10.78 11.90
N GLU A 186 -0.58 9.92 12.87
CA GLU A 186 -1.30 10.27 14.09
C GLU A 186 -0.49 11.23 14.97
N GLU A 187 0.82 11.04 15.09
CA GLU A 187 1.72 11.95 15.81
C GLU A 187 1.75 13.32 15.14
N ASN A 188 1.93 13.38 13.82
CA ASN A 188 1.91 14.63 13.07
C ASN A 188 0.54 15.32 13.16
N TYR A 189 -0.56 14.56 13.11
CA TYR A 189 -1.90 15.11 13.33
C TYR A 189 -2.07 15.68 14.76
N LYS A 190 -1.60 14.97 15.79
CA LYS A 190 -1.61 15.49 17.17
C LYS A 190 -0.79 16.77 17.30
N LYS A 191 0.32 16.90 16.59
CA LYS A 191 1.07 18.17 16.51
C LYS A 191 0.18 19.28 15.96
N PHE A 192 -0.62 19.02 14.92
CA PHE A 192 -1.53 20.03 14.34
C PHE A 192 -2.61 20.49 15.30
N LEU A 193 -3.13 19.58 16.12
CA LEU A 193 -4.10 19.89 17.16
C LEU A 193 -3.46 20.56 18.39
N SER A 194 -2.14 20.46 18.54
CA SER A 194 -1.46 21.15 19.62
C SER A 194 -1.57 22.66 19.38
N HIS A 195 -1.70 23.42 20.47
CA HIS A 195 -1.79 24.89 20.46
C HIS A 195 -0.58 25.61 19.82
N ASN A 196 0.42 24.83 19.38
CA ASN A 196 1.70 25.29 18.85
C ASN A 196 1.83 25.13 17.33
N PHE A 197 0.91 24.44 16.64
CA PHE A 197 0.99 24.37 15.18
C PHE A 197 0.59 25.71 14.56
N LYS A 198 1.52 26.29 13.79
CA LYS A 198 1.32 27.54 13.08
C LYS A 198 1.42 27.29 11.59
N LEU A 199 0.35 27.58 10.86
CA LEU A 199 0.36 27.65 9.41
C LEU A 199 0.65 29.09 8.98
N SER A 200 1.53 29.29 7.99
CA SER A 200 1.87 30.65 7.53
C SER A 200 2.24 31.59 8.68
N THR A 201 3.24 31.21 9.47
CA THR A 201 3.77 31.93 10.64
C THR A 201 2.85 32.01 11.86
N ASP A 202 1.55 32.25 11.74
CA ASP A 202 0.70 32.58 12.90
C ASP A 202 -0.75 32.06 12.89
N PHE A 203 -1.22 31.41 11.84
CA PHE A 203 -2.57 30.80 11.85
C PHE A 203 -2.59 29.54 12.72
N LYS A 204 -3.52 29.51 13.68
CA LYS A 204 -3.72 28.36 14.57
C LYS A 204 -4.82 27.46 14.05
N VAL A 205 -4.54 26.16 14.05
CA VAL A 205 -5.53 25.14 13.70
C VAL A 205 -6.41 24.84 14.92
N LYS A 206 -7.72 24.81 14.71
CA LYS A 206 -8.76 24.56 15.71
C LYS A 206 -9.65 23.42 15.23
N VAL A 207 -9.91 22.48 16.13
CA VAL A 207 -10.79 21.32 15.90
C VAL A 207 -11.62 21.14 17.17
N SER A 208 -12.93 20.95 17.02
CA SER A 208 -13.81 20.63 18.15
C SER A 208 -13.59 19.18 18.60
N ASP A 209 -13.96 18.86 19.84
CA ASP A 209 -13.81 17.49 20.36
C ASP A 209 -14.59 16.47 19.52
N GLU A 210 -15.78 16.85 19.03
CA GLU A 210 -16.60 16.00 18.15
C GLU A 210 -15.91 15.72 16.81
N GLU A 211 -15.34 16.75 16.17
CA GLU A 211 -14.65 16.59 14.90
C GLU A 211 -13.30 15.87 15.07
N SER A 212 -12.66 16.00 16.23
CA SER A 212 -11.40 15.32 16.54
C SER A 212 -11.52 13.80 16.45
N GLU A 213 -12.59 13.21 17.01
CA GLU A 213 -12.83 11.77 16.92
C GLU A 213 -13.17 11.32 15.49
N LYS A 214 -13.99 12.10 14.76
CA LYS A 214 -14.30 11.82 13.35
C LYS A 214 -13.05 11.87 12.47
N ILE A 215 -12.16 12.84 12.71
CA ILE A 215 -10.88 12.95 11.99
C ILE A 215 -9.97 11.77 12.32
N LYS A 216 -9.83 11.36 13.59
CA LYS A 216 -9.04 10.17 13.95
C LYS A 216 -9.54 8.92 13.23
N ALA A 217 -10.86 8.72 13.19
CA ALA A 217 -11.46 7.62 12.44
C ALA A 217 -11.17 7.74 10.93
N LYS A 218 -11.32 8.93 10.34
CA LYS A 218 -11.00 9.19 8.93
C LYS A 218 -9.53 8.89 8.62
N LEU A 219 -8.59 9.37 9.43
CA LEU A 219 -7.15 9.12 9.25
C LEU A 219 -6.83 7.64 9.25
N LYS A 220 -7.34 6.86 10.22
CA LYS A 220 -7.13 5.41 10.28
C LYS A 220 -7.66 4.67 9.05
N SER A 221 -8.69 5.21 8.41
CA SER A 221 -9.35 4.60 7.25
C SER A 221 -8.84 5.10 5.89
N HIS A 222 -8.06 6.19 5.84
CA HIS A 222 -7.75 6.90 4.60
C HIS A 222 -6.26 6.93 4.29
N ARG A 223 -5.76 5.91 3.58
CA ARG A 223 -4.34 5.68 3.26
C ARG A 223 -3.64 6.88 2.62
N LYS A 224 -4.26 7.56 1.65
CA LYS A 224 -3.71 8.76 1.02
C LYS A 224 -3.36 9.84 2.06
N LEU A 225 -4.19 10.03 3.08
CA LEU A 225 -3.94 11.01 4.13
C LEU A 225 -2.83 10.54 5.06
N ILE A 226 -2.82 9.25 5.41
CA ILE A 226 -1.73 8.62 6.19
C ILE A 226 -0.39 8.84 5.48
N ASN A 227 -0.30 8.52 4.19
CA ASN A 227 0.93 8.64 3.41
C ASN A 227 1.43 10.10 3.33
N LEU A 228 0.52 11.05 3.07
CA LEU A 228 0.87 12.47 2.99
C LEU A 228 1.33 13.00 4.36
N LEU A 229 0.61 12.66 5.44
CA LEU A 229 0.96 13.11 6.78
C LEU A 229 2.22 12.46 7.33
N ALA A 230 2.45 11.17 7.06
CA ALA A 230 3.65 10.48 7.51
C ALA A 230 4.92 11.09 6.89
N LYS A 231 4.81 11.67 5.68
CA LYS A 231 5.89 12.37 4.99
C LYS A 231 6.02 13.86 5.35
N TYR A 232 5.10 14.40 6.15
CA TYR A 232 5.11 15.81 6.50
C TYR A 232 6.28 16.15 7.42
N ASN A 233 7.00 17.23 7.09
CA ASN A 233 8.26 17.64 7.71
C ASN A 233 8.23 19.08 8.26
N ASP A 234 7.06 19.54 8.72
CA ASP A 234 6.88 20.85 9.39
C ASP A 234 7.15 22.11 8.53
N GLU A 235 7.30 21.96 7.21
CA GLU A 235 7.57 23.06 6.27
C GLU A 235 6.44 24.10 6.13
N ALA A 236 5.19 23.74 6.45
CA ALA A 236 4.03 24.59 6.15
C ALA A 236 3.99 25.90 6.97
N SER A 237 4.77 25.97 8.05
CA SER A 237 4.97 27.21 8.82
C SER A 237 5.56 28.34 7.96
N SER A 238 6.32 28.02 6.92
CA SER A 238 6.96 28.98 6.00
C SER A 238 6.07 29.47 4.85
N TYR A 239 4.92 28.84 4.62
CA TYR A 239 4.09 29.14 3.45
C TYR A 239 3.43 30.51 3.55
N GLU A 240 3.38 31.27 2.46
CA GLU A 240 2.62 32.52 2.44
C GLU A 240 1.11 32.27 2.54
N TRP A 241 0.43 33.01 3.42
CA TRP A 241 -1.02 32.90 3.61
C TRP A 241 -1.82 33.05 2.31
N LYS A 242 -1.36 33.91 1.39
CA LYS A 242 -2.00 34.10 0.08
C LYS A 242 -2.00 32.82 -0.75
N CYS A 243 -0.92 32.04 -0.70
CA CYS A 243 -0.79 30.77 -1.38
C CYS A 243 -1.67 29.70 -0.72
N VAL A 244 -1.68 29.64 0.61
CA VAL A 244 -2.56 28.73 1.39
C VAL A 244 -4.04 28.95 1.04
N LYS A 245 -4.50 30.21 1.02
CA LYS A 245 -5.88 30.54 0.64
C LYS A 245 -6.21 30.12 -0.79
N ARG A 246 -5.30 30.40 -1.73
CA ARG A 246 -5.48 30.03 -3.13
C ARG A 246 -5.61 28.52 -3.29
N ALA A 247 -4.72 27.76 -2.66
CA ALA A 247 -4.74 26.30 -2.70
C ALA A 247 -6.02 25.74 -2.07
N ASN A 248 -6.45 26.29 -0.92
CA ASN A 248 -7.70 25.89 -0.27
C ASN A 248 -8.94 26.13 -1.17
N LYS A 249 -8.98 27.26 -1.88
CA LYS A 249 -10.07 27.54 -2.85
C LYS A 249 -10.07 26.55 -4.03
N LEU A 250 -8.89 26.11 -4.48
CA LEU A 250 -8.74 25.15 -5.57
C LEU A 250 -9.14 23.73 -5.15
N SER A 251 -9.15 23.39 -3.85
CA SER A 251 -9.51 22.07 -3.33
C SER A 251 -10.86 21.56 -3.85
N ALA A 252 -11.85 22.44 -4.02
CA ALA A 252 -13.16 22.08 -4.56
C ALA A 252 -13.10 21.52 -5.99
N GLN A 253 -12.14 21.95 -6.80
CA GLN A 253 -11.92 21.42 -8.17
C GLN A 253 -11.40 19.99 -8.16
N PHE A 254 -10.91 19.51 -7.01
CA PHE A 254 -10.44 18.15 -6.80
C PHE A 254 -11.41 17.31 -5.97
N PHE A 255 -12.69 17.73 -5.88
CA PHE A 255 -13.72 17.08 -5.07
C PHE A 255 -13.38 17.00 -3.57
N GLN A 256 -12.58 17.96 -3.08
CA GLN A 256 -12.22 18.09 -1.67
C GLN A 256 -12.97 19.28 -1.05
N THR A 257 -13.52 19.11 0.15
CA THR A 257 -14.19 20.19 0.88
C THR A 257 -13.16 21.21 1.39
N PRO A 258 -13.20 22.49 0.98
CA PRO A 258 -12.30 23.52 1.52
C PRO A 258 -12.48 23.70 3.04
N PHE A 259 -11.39 24.00 3.76
CA PHE A 259 -11.48 24.33 5.18
C PHE A 259 -11.92 25.79 5.39
N THR A 260 -12.48 26.08 6.55
CA THR A 260 -12.90 27.43 6.92
C THR A 260 -11.82 28.11 7.78
N PHE A 261 -11.77 29.44 7.74
CA PHE A 261 -10.79 30.22 8.50
C PHE A 261 -11.33 31.61 8.83
N ASN A 262 -10.76 32.23 9.86
CA ASN A 262 -11.00 33.61 10.26
C ASN A 262 -9.68 34.38 10.23
N GLU A 263 -9.57 35.34 9.31
CA GLU A 263 -8.34 36.13 9.14
C GLU A 263 -8.07 37.09 10.30
N LYS A 264 -9.12 37.57 10.99
CA LYS A 264 -8.97 38.50 12.11
C LYS A 264 -8.43 37.78 13.35
N SER A 265 -9.00 36.62 13.68
CA SER A 265 -8.51 35.81 14.81
C SER A 265 -7.31 34.93 14.45
N LYS A 266 -6.97 34.82 13.16
CA LYS A 266 -5.91 33.95 12.62
C LYS A 266 -6.13 32.49 13.00
N GLU A 267 -7.35 32.02 12.78
CA GLU A 267 -7.77 30.66 13.12
C GLU A 267 -8.24 29.91 11.88
N ILE A 268 -7.92 28.61 11.82
CA ILE A 268 -8.39 27.67 10.80
C ILE A 268 -9.25 26.64 11.52
N TYR A 269 -10.47 26.42 11.06
CA TYR A 269 -11.37 25.41 11.63
C TYR A 269 -11.41 24.20 10.71
N LEU A 270 -10.97 23.06 11.23
CA LEU A 270 -10.97 21.80 10.48
C LEU A 270 -12.10 20.88 10.94
N THR A 271 -12.73 20.24 9.96
CA THR A 271 -13.67 19.15 10.14
C THR A 271 -13.12 17.89 9.47
N ALA A 272 -13.74 16.74 9.73
CA ALA A 272 -13.43 15.50 9.03
C ALA A 272 -13.60 15.64 7.52
N GLU A 273 -14.57 16.44 7.05
CA GLU A 273 -14.77 16.71 5.62
C GLU A 273 -13.62 17.53 5.03
N SER A 274 -13.21 18.61 5.71
CA SER A 274 -12.17 19.51 5.20
C SER A 274 -10.73 19.03 5.40
N LEU A 275 -10.55 17.93 6.15
CA LEU A 275 -9.25 17.35 6.48
C LEU A 275 -8.40 17.05 5.23
N GLU A 276 -9.02 16.50 4.18
CA GLU A 276 -8.28 16.12 2.98
C GLU A 276 -7.74 17.35 2.23
N ALA A 277 -8.54 18.42 2.15
CA ALA A 277 -8.09 19.69 1.58
C ALA A 277 -6.95 20.28 2.40
N PHE A 278 -7.08 20.29 3.72
CA PHE A 278 -6.04 20.82 4.61
C PHE A 278 -4.72 20.06 4.48
N ILE A 279 -4.75 18.72 4.58
CA ILE A 279 -3.56 17.88 4.42
C ILE A 279 -2.95 18.09 3.02
N SER A 280 -3.78 18.14 1.98
CA SER A 280 -3.31 18.42 0.62
C SER A 280 -2.61 19.79 0.54
N VAL A 281 -3.10 20.81 1.22
CA VAL A 281 -2.51 22.16 1.22
C VAL A 281 -1.16 22.18 1.93
N ILE A 282 -1.03 21.54 3.08
CA ILE A 282 0.20 21.61 3.89
C ILE A 282 1.30 20.63 3.43
N THR A 283 0.93 19.55 2.72
CA THR A 283 1.88 18.51 2.28
C THR A 283 2.28 18.63 0.81
N ASN A 284 1.59 19.48 0.04
CA ASN A 284 1.80 19.59 -1.40
C ASN A 284 2.18 21.01 -1.82
N ALA A 285 3.48 21.30 -1.79
CA ALA A 285 4.07 22.54 -2.34
C ALA A 285 3.68 22.80 -3.81
N LYS A 286 3.37 21.76 -4.60
CA LYS A 286 2.93 21.88 -6.01
C LYS A 286 1.52 22.48 -6.13
N LYS A 287 0.59 22.16 -5.22
CA LYS A 287 -0.78 22.76 -5.18
C LYS A 287 -0.79 24.19 -4.65
N LEU A 288 0.27 24.63 -3.98
CA LEU A 288 0.46 25.98 -3.48
C LEU A 288 1.00 26.97 -4.53
N GLY A 289 1.37 26.49 -5.72
CA GLY A 289 2.01 27.32 -6.76
C GLY A 289 3.43 27.75 -6.40
N ILE A 290 4.10 27.03 -5.50
CA ILE A 290 5.45 27.36 -4.98
C ILE A 290 6.56 26.74 -5.86
N ALA A 291 6.28 25.66 -6.60
CA ALA A 291 7.17 25.20 -7.67
C ALA A 291 6.85 25.95 -8.97
N LYS A 292 7.79 26.76 -9.46
CA LYS A 292 7.76 27.32 -10.82
C LYS A 292 7.64 26.16 -11.83
N ASN A 293 6.59 26.21 -12.66
CA ASN A 293 6.60 25.69 -14.04
C ASN A 293 6.60 24.16 -14.29
N GLU A 294 5.84 23.33 -13.57
CA GLU A 294 5.63 21.93 -14.02
C GLU A 294 4.16 21.47 -14.03
N TYR A 295 3.31 22.06 -13.19
CA TYR A 295 1.91 21.60 -13.08
C TYR A 295 1.04 22.05 -14.27
N GLU A 296 1.32 23.24 -14.83
CA GLU A 296 0.72 23.67 -16.09
C GLU A 296 1.25 22.85 -17.28
N ASP A 297 2.52 22.44 -17.27
CA ASP A 297 3.12 21.64 -18.33
C ASP A 297 2.56 20.21 -18.37
N SER A 298 2.33 19.54 -17.23
CA SER A 298 1.72 18.20 -17.25
C SER A 298 0.26 18.17 -17.74
N LEU A 299 -0.49 19.25 -17.53
CA LEU A 299 -1.87 19.42 -18.04
C LEU A 299 -1.87 19.92 -19.49
N ALA A 300 -0.88 20.74 -19.88
CA ALA A 300 -0.67 21.17 -21.26
C ALA A 300 -0.21 20.00 -22.14
N ASP A 301 0.69 19.15 -21.66
CA ASP A 301 1.17 17.95 -22.34
C ASP A 301 0.05 16.94 -22.54
N LYS A 302 -0.81 16.71 -21.52
CA LYS A 302 -2.02 15.89 -21.70
C LYS A 302 -2.97 16.49 -22.75
N ARG A 303 -3.21 17.80 -22.70
CA ARG A 303 -4.08 18.49 -23.69
C ARG A 303 -3.48 18.53 -25.09
N GLN A 304 -2.17 18.51 -25.23
CA GLN A 304 -1.50 18.40 -26.53
C GLN A 304 -1.51 16.97 -27.06
N LYS A 305 -1.36 15.96 -26.18
CA LYS A 305 -1.46 14.55 -26.53
C LYS A 305 -2.87 14.18 -27.01
N ASP A 306 -3.89 14.59 -26.26
CA ASP A 306 -5.31 14.42 -26.63
C ASP A 306 -5.69 15.17 -27.93
N LYS A 307 -4.96 16.23 -28.29
CA LYS A 307 -5.13 16.94 -29.57
C LYS A 307 -4.42 16.24 -30.73
N LYS A 308 -3.24 15.66 -30.51
CA LYS A 308 -2.53 14.88 -31.54
C LYS A 308 -3.27 13.59 -31.87
N ASP A 309 -3.76 12.89 -30.86
CA ASP A 309 -4.47 11.62 -31.03
C ASP A 309 -5.82 11.81 -31.75
N ASN A 310 -6.43 13.00 -31.66
CA ASN A 310 -7.65 13.33 -32.43
C ASN A 310 -7.38 13.79 -33.87
N ILE A 311 -6.14 14.16 -34.22
CA ILE A 311 -5.76 14.55 -35.59
C ILE A 311 -5.28 13.34 -36.40
N GLU A 312 -4.74 12.30 -35.75
CA GLU A 312 -4.34 11.05 -36.41
C GLU A 312 -5.51 10.06 -36.63
N VAL A 313 -6.70 10.35 -36.08
CA VAL A 313 -7.92 9.50 -36.21
C VAL A 313 -9.00 10.14 -37.10
N GLN A 314 -8.68 11.23 -37.82
CA GLN A 314 -9.53 11.82 -38.87
C GLN A 314 -8.85 11.77 -40.24
#